data_AF-A0A180FSA3-F1
#
_entry.id   AF-A0A180FSA3-F1
#
_cell.length_a   1.000
_cell.length_b   1.000
_cell.length_c   1.000
_cell.angle_alpha   90.00
_cell.angle_beta   90.00
_cell.angle_gamma   90.00
#
_symmetry.space_group_name_H-M   'P 1'
#
loop_
_entity.id
_entity.type
_entity.pdbx_description
1 polymer ?
#
loop_
_entity_poly.entity_id
_entity_poly.type
_entity_poly.pdbx_seq_one_letter_code
_entity_poly.pdbx_strand_id
1 'polypeptide(L)'
;MQEAQFVKVQSVEKKEVNQEPPLLYDLTTLQKEANSKHGFSADKTLSIAQKLYEVKLTTYPRTGSRYISADVFDEIPQLIDTLKQYPCFGTYAESMDNRVLNVRSMDDKKVTDHHAIIITENAPKDLSGDDKTVYDMIAGRMLEAFSPKCVKDATTITLTCGDAVFETKGSIIKQAGWRAVFNETEENNEDETGNLPNVQEGEQLPVIRSEVMEKQTKPKALHTEASLLSAMESAGKEVENEEERVAMKESGIGTPATRAAIIETLFARDYIRREKKSLVPTDKGLSVYDIVKDKRIADVAMTGQWENALAKIESGEMDTNTFRQATEVYTRQITTELLNTSVTVADNNACACPKCKSGKVIFYPKVAKCNNADCALMVFRSQGEKELTDKQITDLLTTGKRLLSRGSKARRASLSMPP
;
A
#
# COMPACT_ATOMS: atom_id res chain seq x y z
N MET A 1 10.19 -42.08 -14.83
CA MET A 1 9.74 -41.56 -13.51
C MET A 1 8.50 -42.25 -13.01
N GLN A 2 7.40 -42.31 -13.79
CA GLN A 2 6.15 -42.98 -13.36
C GLN A 2 6.31 -44.48 -13.02
N GLU A 3 7.42 -45.10 -13.42
CA GLU A 3 7.74 -46.51 -13.15
C GLU A 3 8.80 -46.71 -12.04
N ALA A 4 9.35 -45.63 -11.47
CA ALA A 4 10.37 -45.77 -10.42
C ALA A 4 9.73 -46.27 -9.13
N GLN A 5 10.18 -47.42 -8.63
CA GLN A 5 9.64 -48.04 -7.42
C GLN A 5 10.21 -47.42 -6.14
N PHE A 6 11.41 -46.82 -6.22
CA PHE A 6 12.13 -46.27 -5.07
C PHE A 6 12.78 -44.93 -5.40
N VAL A 7 12.87 -44.06 -4.41
CA VAL A 7 13.78 -42.91 -4.38
C VAL A 7 14.89 -43.16 -3.37
N LYS A 8 16.07 -42.61 -3.63
CA LYS A 8 17.21 -42.70 -2.72
C LYS A 8 17.40 -41.35 -2.02
N VAL A 9 17.56 -41.38 -0.71
CA VAL A 9 17.99 -40.20 0.06
C VAL A 9 19.44 -39.89 -0.30
N GLN A 10 19.66 -38.76 -0.95
CA GLN A 10 20.99 -38.30 -1.34
C GLN A 10 21.68 -37.57 -0.19
N SER A 11 20.97 -36.66 0.47
CA SER A 11 21.47 -35.92 1.62
C SER A 11 20.35 -35.54 2.57
N VAL A 12 20.71 -35.39 3.85
CA VAL A 12 19.83 -34.87 4.90
C VAL A 12 20.56 -33.76 5.64
N GLU A 13 20.18 -32.51 5.35
CA GLU A 13 20.76 -31.34 6.01
C GLU A 13 19.85 -30.86 7.13
N LYS A 14 20.39 -30.78 8.35
CA LYS A 14 19.72 -30.18 9.50
C LYS A 14 20.50 -28.96 9.95
N LYS A 15 19.85 -27.81 10.03
CA LYS A 15 20.46 -26.57 10.49
C LYS A 15 19.54 -25.82 11.43
N GLU A 16 20.14 -25.24 12.46
CA GLU A 16 19.45 -24.27 13.30
C GLU A 16 19.33 -22.94 12.53
N VAL A 17 18.11 -22.42 12.39
CA VAL A 17 17.80 -21.16 11.73
C VAL A 17 17.24 -20.18 12.75
N ASN A 18 17.87 -19.03 12.85
CA ASN A 18 17.44 -17.93 13.71
C ASN A 18 16.61 -16.93 12.90
N GLN A 19 15.34 -16.76 13.26
CA GLN A 19 14.47 -15.73 12.75
C GLN A 19 14.44 -14.55 13.71
N GLU A 20 15.10 -13.46 13.31
CA GLU A 20 15.09 -12.20 14.04
C GLU A 20 13.67 -11.66 14.22
N PRO A 21 13.37 -10.99 15.36
CA PRO A 21 12.09 -10.34 15.55
C PRO A 21 11.87 -9.23 14.52
N PRO A 22 10.59 -8.93 14.16
CA PRO A 22 10.29 -7.80 13.32
C PRO A 22 10.74 -6.49 13.98
N LEU A 23 11.22 -5.53 13.19
CA LEU A 23 11.47 -4.18 13.69
C LEU A 23 10.14 -3.52 14.10
N LEU A 24 10.22 -2.55 15.00
CA LEU A 24 9.11 -1.68 15.40
C LEU A 24 8.37 -1.06 14.19
N TYR A 25 7.15 -0.57 14.44
CA TYR A 25 6.35 0.06 13.40
C TYR A 25 6.86 1.46 13.06
N ASP A 26 7.04 1.72 11.77
CA ASP A 26 6.79 3.03 11.19
C ASP A 26 5.31 3.14 10.77
N LEU A 27 4.89 4.29 10.26
CA LEU A 27 3.51 4.48 9.81
C LEU A 27 3.12 3.52 8.67
N THR A 28 4.02 3.35 7.70
CA THR A 28 3.71 2.60 6.47
C THR A 28 3.53 1.11 6.76
N THR A 29 4.38 0.54 7.62
CA THR A 29 4.31 -0.84 8.09
C THR A 29 3.04 -1.07 8.92
N LEU A 30 2.69 -0.14 9.82
CA LEU A 30 1.44 -0.22 10.58
C LEU A 30 0.22 -0.23 9.64
N GLN A 31 0.18 0.67 8.66
CA GLN A 31 -0.89 0.74 7.65
C GLN A 31 -0.99 -0.54 6.80
N LYS A 32 0.16 -1.06 6.34
CA LYS A 32 0.22 -2.30 5.55
C LYS A 32 -0.31 -3.50 6.33
N GLU A 33 0.10 -3.66 7.58
CA GLU A 33 -0.37 -4.77 8.41
C GLU A 33 -1.83 -4.60 8.82
N ALA A 34 -2.29 -3.39 9.15
CA ALA A 34 -3.68 -3.11 9.49
C ALA A 34 -4.61 -3.38 8.30
N ASN A 35 -4.17 -3.05 7.08
CA ASN A 35 -4.90 -3.37 5.86
C ASN A 35 -4.96 -4.88 5.60
N SER A 36 -3.83 -5.59 5.71
CA SER A 36 -3.78 -7.04 5.47
C SER A 36 -4.62 -7.82 6.49
N LYS A 37 -4.43 -7.53 7.79
CA LYS A 37 -5.05 -8.26 8.91
C LYS A 37 -6.50 -7.83 9.17
N HIS A 38 -6.81 -6.54 9.09
CA HIS A 38 -8.10 -5.99 9.53
C HIS A 38 -8.88 -5.26 8.42
N GLY A 39 -8.32 -5.14 7.21
CA GLY A 39 -8.98 -4.46 6.09
C GLY A 39 -9.10 -2.94 6.27
N PHE A 40 -8.35 -2.35 7.21
CA PHE A 40 -8.36 -0.90 7.41
C PHE A 40 -7.70 -0.18 6.23
N SER A 41 -8.25 0.97 5.83
CA SER A 41 -7.56 1.83 4.89
C SER A 41 -6.33 2.47 5.54
N ALA A 42 -5.40 2.95 4.71
CA ALA A 42 -4.24 3.70 5.16
C ALA A 42 -4.65 4.93 5.98
N ASP A 43 -5.68 5.65 5.51
CA ASP A 43 -6.22 6.84 6.16
C ASP A 43 -6.92 6.55 7.50
N LYS A 44 -7.72 5.48 7.56
CA LYS A 44 -8.34 5.04 8.82
C LYS A 44 -7.28 4.69 9.86
N THR A 45 -6.26 3.93 9.46
CA THR A 45 -5.17 3.54 10.36
C THR A 45 -4.41 4.76 10.88
N LEU A 46 -4.08 5.72 10.01
CA LEU A 46 -3.44 6.97 10.40
C LEU A 46 -4.32 7.79 11.34
N SER A 47 -5.62 7.90 11.06
CA SER A 47 -6.57 8.64 11.91
C SER A 47 -6.64 8.06 13.32
N ILE A 48 -6.67 6.73 13.45
CA ILE A 48 -6.67 6.06 14.74
C ILE A 48 -5.33 6.24 15.45
N ALA A 49 -4.21 6.03 14.77
CA ALA A 49 -2.88 6.22 15.37
C ALA A 49 -2.66 7.66 15.84
N GLN A 50 -3.13 8.65 15.07
CA GLN A 50 -3.14 10.06 15.44
C GLN A 50 -3.97 10.31 16.70
N LYS A 51 -5.18 9.73 16.78
CA LYS A 51 -6.03 9.80 17.97
C LYS A 51 -5.33 9.22 19.20
N LEU A 52 -4.72 8.04 19.07
CA LEU A 52 -3.96 7.38 20.17
C LEU A 52 -2.80 8.25 20.65
N TYR A 53 -2.08 8.89 19.74
CA TYR A 53 -1.00 9.83 20.06
C TYR A 53 -1.51 11.09 20.77
N GLU A 54 -2.61 11.69 20.32
CA GLU A 54 -3.18 12.90 20.92
C GLU A 54 -3.67 12.68 22.35
N VAL A 55 -4.15 11.47 22.67
CA VAL A 55 -4.46 11.04 24.04
C VAL A 55 -3.27 10.45 24.78
N LYS A 56 -2.06 10.57 24.22
CA LYS A 56 -0.77 10.14 24.77
C LYS A 56 -0.69 8.67 25.11
N LEU A 57 -1.29 7.78 24.31
CA LEU A 57 -1.16 6.32 24.49
C LEU A 57 -0.01 5.73 23.67
N THR A 58 0.34 6.38 22.56
CA THR A 58 1.44 5.98 21.67
C THR A 58 2.31 7.18 21.33
N THR A 59 3.52 6.93 20.82
CA THR A 59 4.40 7.99 20.31
C THR A 59 3.94 8.50 18.93
N TYR A 60 4.61 9.53 18.43
CA TYR A 60 4.19 10.25 17.22
C TYR A 60 4.10 9.31 16.01
N PRO A 61 2.91 9.17 15.37
CA PRO A 61 2.65 8.09 14.44
C PRO A 61 3.10 8.40 13.01
N ARG A 62 3.47 9.64 12.68
CA ARG A 62 3.91 10.04 11.33
C ARG A 62 5.42 9.96 11.21
N THR A 63 5.96 8.82 11.62
CA THR A 63 7.39 8.49 11.56
C THR A 63 7.66 7.53 10.41
N GLY A 64 8.82 7.68 9.78
CA GLY A 64 9.40 6.70 8.86
C GLY A 64 10.41 5.76 9.53
N SER A 65 10.79 6.02 10.79
CA SER A 65 11.77 5.18 11.48
C SER A 65 11.12 3.93 12.05
N ARG A 66 11.87 2.83 11.99
CA ARG A 66 11.57 1.55 12.65
C ARG A 66 12.53 1.25 13.81
N TYR A 67 13.25 2.28 14.23
CA TYR A 67 14.29 2.23 15.25
C TYR A 67 14.00 3.23 16.38
N ILE A 68 14.58 2.98 17.53
CA ILE A 68 14.65 3.87 18.68
C ILE A 68 16.10 4.13 19.05
N SER A 69 16.35 5.24 19.74
CA SER A 69 17.65 5.60 20.29
C SER A 69 17.94 4.84 21.59
N ALA A 70 19.20 4.87 22.02
CA ALA A 70 19.63 4.15 23.23
C ALA A 70 18.93 4.65 24.51
N ASP A 71 18.67 5.94 24.62
CA ASP A 71 17.94 6.54 25.75
C ASP A 71 16.47 6.08 25.82
N VAL A 72 15.78 6.00 24.68
CA VAL A 72 14.42 5.45 24.62
C VAL A 72 14.43 3.95 24.92
N PHE A 73 15.50 3.23 24.55
CA PHE A 73 15.64 1.81 24.87
C PHE A 73 15.69 1.54 26.38
N ASP A 74 16.31 2.45 27.15
CA ASP A 74 16.39 2.35 28.62
C ASP A 74 15.00 2.41 29.30
N GLU A 75 13.99 2.98 28.64
CA GLU A 75 12.61 3.07 29.14
C GLU A 75 11.77 1.82 28.84
N ILE A 76 12.18 0.99 27.87
CA ILE A 76 11.40 -0.16 27.38
C ILE A 76 11.02 -1.16 28.48
N PRO A 77 11.89 -1.52 29.46
CA PRO A 77 11.49 -2.42 30.55
C PRO A 77 10.27 -1.91 31.32
N GLN A 78 10.20 -0.59 31.59
CA GLN A 78 9.07 0.01 32.30
C GLN A 78 7.80 0.00 31.44
N LEU A 79 7.93 0.21 30.12
CA LEU A 79 6.79 0.10 29.21
C LEU A 79 6.25 -1.33 29.14
N ILE A 80 7.12 -2.34 29.11
CA ILE A 80 6.71 -3.77 29.19
C ILE A 80 5.98 -4.04 30.50
N ASP A 81 6.44 -3.47 31.62
CA ASP A 81 5.76 -3.62 32.92
C ASP A 81 4.31 -3.13 32.88
N THR A 82 4.02 -2.04 32.15
CA THR A 82 2.63 -1.55 31.99
C THR A 82 1.71 -2.56 31.29
N LEU A 83 2.28 -3.44 30.45
CA LEU A 83 1.53 -4.46 29.70
C LEU A 83 1.23 -5.73 30.51
N LYS A 84 1.85 -5.92 31.69
CA LYS A 84 1.58 -7.08 32.56
C LYS A 84 0.11 -7.17 33.00
N GLN A 85 -0.54 -6.03 33.15
CA GLN A 85 -1.96 -5.95 33.50
C GLN A 85 -2.88 -5.85 32.26
N TYR A 86 -2.30 -5.84 31.05
CA TYR A 86 -3.07 -5.67 29.82
C TYR A 86 -3.66 -7.02 29.34
N PRO A 87 -4.98 -7.12 29.07
CA PRO A 87 -5.66 -8.42 28.92
C PRO A 87 -5.08 -9.41 27.90
N CYS A 88 -4.57 -8.94 26.76
CA CYS A 88 -4.05 -9.83 25.71
C CYS A 88 -2.54 -10.09 25.79
N PHE A 89 -1.80 -9.33 26.62
CA PHE A 89 -0.34 -9.42 26.65
C PHE A 89 0.24 -9.71 28.05
N GLY A 90 -0.58 -9.68 29.10
CA GLY A 90 -0.12 -9.79 30.49
C GLY A 90 0.82 -10.97 30.75
N THR A 91 0.38 -12.19 30.40
CA THR A 91 1.19 -13.40 30.58
C THR A 91 2.49 -13.36 29.79
N TYR A 92 2.49 -12.80 28.58
CA TYR A 92 3.71 -12.71 27.78
C TYR A 92 4.68 -11.67 28.36
N ALA A 93 4.17 -10.50 28.73
CA ALA A 93 4.95 -9.43 29.36
C ALA A 93 5.59 -9.89 30.68
N GLU A 94 4.84 -10.61 31.53
CA GLU A 94 5.39 -11.26 32.73
C GLU A 94 6.52 -12.24 32.42
N SER A 95 6.39 -13.00 31.32
CA SER A 95 7.43 -13.95 30.92
C SER A 95 8.75 -13.30 30.50
N MET A 96 8.74 -11.99 30.19
CA MET A 96 9.92 -11.22 29.80
C MET A 96 10.75 -10.72 31.00
N ASP A 97 10.28 -10.92 32.23
CA ASP A 97 11.01 -10.50 33.43
C ASP A 97 12.41 -11.11 33.49
N ASN A 98 13.40 -10.23 33.78
CA ASN A 98 14.82 -10.57 33.87
C ASN A 98 15.42 -11.16 32.58
N ARG A 99 14.74 -11.05 31.43
CA ARG A 99 15.30 -11.44 30.13
C ARG A 99 16.12 -10.32 29.53
N VAL A 100 17.15 -10.70 28.79
CA VAL A 100 17.88 -9.76 27.93
C VAL A 100 16.99 -9.41 26.74
N LEU A 101 16.63 -8.13 26.62
CA LEU A 101 15.83 -7.61 25.52
C LEU A 101 16.64 -7.61 24.22
N ASN A 102 15.96 -7.85 23.10
CA ASN A 102 16.58 -7.77 21.78
C ASN A 102 16.84 -6.30 21.39
N VAL A 103 18.05 -6.01 20.89
CA VAL A 103 18.50 -4.64 20.56
C VAL A 103 18.40 -4.31 19.07
N ARG A 104 17.80 -5.17 18.23
CA ARG A 104 17.76 -4.98 16.77
C ARG A 104 17.08 -3.68 16.35
N SER A 105 16.08 -3.24 17.09
CA SER A 105 15.39 -1.97 16.87
C SER A 105 16.05 -0.78 17.57
N MET A 106 17.20 -0.96 18.24
CA MET A 106 17.98 0.12 18.84
C MET A 106 19.16 0.48 17.91
N ASP A 107 19.06 1.62 17.24
CA ASP A 107 20.10 2.12 16.33
C ASP A 107 19.94 3.64 16.15
N ASP A 108 20.65 4.44 16.94
CA ASP A 108 20.58 5.91 16.92
C ASP A 108 20.80 6.49 15.52
N LYS A 109 21.60 5.82 14.68
CA LYS A 109 21.92 6.28 13.32
C LYS A 109 20.76 6.09 12.33
N LYS A 110 19.75 5.30 12.70
CA LYS A 110 18.56 5.04 11.88
C LYS A 110 17.29 5.63 12.46
N VAL A 111 17.41 6.39 13.54
CA VAL A 111 16.36 7.30 13.98
C VAL A 111 16.38 8.51 13.05
N THR A 112 15.23 8.85 12.48
CA THR A 112 15.06 10.05 11.65
C THR A 112 14.59 11.21 12.54
N ASP A 113 13.81 12.16 12.03
CA ASP A 113 13.21 13.24 12.85
C ASP A 113 12.40 12.69 14.05
N HIS A 114 11.86 11.47 13.90
CA HIS A 114 11.11 10.78 14.93
C HIS A 114 11.53 9.31 14.99
N HIS A 115 11.52 8.73 16.19
CA HIS A 115 11.74 7.30 16.37
C HIS A 115 10.48 6.49 16.00
N ALA A 116 10.54 5.17 16.12
CA ALA A 116 9.43 4.27 15.80
C ALA A 116 8.20 4.44 16.70
N ILE A 117 7.05 3.97 16.23
CA ILE A 117 5.79 4.00 16.98
C ILE A 117 5.83 2.91 18.07
N ILE A 118 5.79 3.36 19.33
CA ILE A 118 5.71 2.51 20.53
C ILE A 118 4.56 3.00 21.42
N ILE A 119 4.21 2.21 22.44
CA ILE A 119 3.31 2.68 23.50
C ILE A 119 4.03 3.67 24.42
N THR A 120 3.28 4.38 25.24
CA THR A 120 3.81 5.24 26.32
C THR A 120 3.51 4.63 27.68
N GLU A 121 3.94 5.29 28.75
CA GLU A 121 3.65 4.95 30.13
C GLU A 121 2.15 5.05 30.49
N ASN A 122 1.34 5.71 29.65
CA ASN A 122 -0.09 5.88 29.91
C ASN A 122 -0.88 4.62 29.55
N ALA A 123 -1.47 3.99 30.56
CA ALA A 123 -2.36 2.85 30.37
C ALA A 123 -3.72 3.29 29.78
N PRO A 124 -4.25 2.56 28.79
CA PRO A 124 -5.57 2.86 28.23
C PRO A 124 -6.68 2.49 29.21
N LYS A 125 -7.61 3.43 29.44
CA LYS A 125 -8.72 3.23 30.40
C LYS A 125 -9.96 2.58 29.77
N ASP A 126 -10.24 2.83 28.49
CA ASP A 126 -11.47 2.36 27.81
C ASP A 126 -11.26 2.20 26.28
N LEU A 127 -10.18 1.55 25.84
CA LEU A 127 -9.99 1.26 24.41
C LEU A 127 -10.93 0.15 23.93
N SER A 128 -11.68 0.42 22.86
CA SER A 128 -12.57 -0.57 22.23
C SER A 128 -12.54 -0.45 20.70
N GLY A 129 -13.07 -1.47 20.02
CA GLY A 129 -13.20 -1.47 18.56
C GLY A 129 -11.88 -1.32 17.82
N ASP A 130 -11.90 -0.46 16.80
CA ASP A 130 -10.74 -0.25 15.91
C ASP A 130 -9.58 0.44 16.64
N ASP A 131 -9.86 1.33 17.61
CA ASP A 131 -8.82 1.99 18.41
C ASP A 131 -8.02 0.96 19.22
N LYS A 132 -8.73 0.02 19.86
CA LYS A 132 -8.09 -1.09 20.57
C LYS A 132 -7.27 -1.95 19.61
N THR A 133 -7.81 -2.25 18.43
CA THR A 133 -7.12 -3.04 17.41
C THR A 133 -5.76 -2.43 17.04
N VAL A 134 -5.71 -1.13 16.73
CA VAL A 134 -4.46 -0.45 16.36
C VAL A 134 -3.49 -0.35 17.55
N TYR A 135 -3.99 -0.08 18.76
CA TYR A 135 -3.16 -0.07 19.96
C TYR A 135 -2.55 -1.46 20.23
N ASP A 136 -3.35 -2.53 20.16
CA ASP A 136 -2.90 -3.92 20.34
C ASP A 136 -1.81 -4.28 19.33
N MET A 137 -1.95 -3.83 18.08
CA MET A 137 -0.90 -4.01 17.07
C MET A 137 0.40 -3.34 17.52
N ILE A 138 0.36 -2.06 17.92
CA ILE A 138 1.55 -1.30 18.35
C ILE A 138 2.20 -1.95 19.59
N ALA A 139 1.41 -2.26 20.62
CA ALA A 139 1.88 -2.90 21.84
C ALA A 139 2.47 -4.30 21.57
N GLY A 140 1.78 -5.11 20.78
CA GLY A 140 2.26 -6.45 20.41
C GLY A 140 3.54 -6.38 19.58
N ARG A 141 3.64 -5.47 18.60
CA ARG A 141 4.88 -5.28 17.83
C ARG A 141 6.04 -4.80 18.69
N MET A 142 5.77 -3.96 19.71
CA MET A 142 6.78 -3.59 20.70
C MET A 142 7.31 -4.84 21.44
N LEU A 143 6.41 -5.68 21.95
CA LEU A 143 6.80 -6.94 22.60
C LEU A 143 7.57 -7.86 21.65
N GLU A 144 7.14 -8.01 20.39
CA GLU A 144 7.85 -8.81 19.39
C GLU A 144 9.27 -8.30 19.18
N ALA A 145 9.44 -7.00 18.94
CA ALA A 145 10.72 -6.38 18.61
C ALA A 145 11.79 -6.56 19.71
N PHE A 146 11.37 -6.57 20.98
CA PHE A 146 12.26 -6.74 22.13
C PHE A 146 12.34 -8.18 22.65
N SER A 147 11.64 -9.11 22.00
CA SER A 147 11.67 -10.52 22.35
C SER A 147 12.84 -11.29 21.74
N PRO A 148 13.20 -12.45 22.30
CA PRO A 148 14.20 -13.33 21.70
C PRO A 148 13.83 -13.75 20.27
N LYS A 149 14.84 -14.13 19.49
CA LYS A 149 14.68 -14.70 18.16
C LYS A 149 13.81 -15.96 18.22
N CYS A 150 13.08 -16.22 17.14
CA CYS A 150 12.51 -17.54 16.93
C CYS A 150 13.62 -18.47 16.43
N VAL A 151 13.83 -19.61 17.08
CA VAL A 151 14.84 -20.61 16.72
C VAL A 151 14.13 -21.83 16.16
N LYS A 152 14.49 -22.23 14.95
CA LYS A 152 13.93 -23.38 14.24
C LYS A 152 15.02 -24.39 13.90
N ASP A 153 14.68 -25.67 13.96
CA ASP A 153 15.47 -26.72 13.32
C ASP A 153 14.91 -26.96 11.92
N ALA A 154 15.61 -26.44 10.90
CA ALA A 154 15.24 -26.61 9.50
C ALA A 154 15.90 -27.88 8.93
N THR A 155 15.10 -28.73 8.29
CA THR A 155 15.54 -29.95 7.63
C THR A 155 15.30 -29.84 6.13
N THR A 156 16.34 -30.06 5.33
CA THR A 156 16.24 -30.24 3.87
C THR A 156 16.62 -31.67 3.54
N ILE A 157 15.73 -32.39 2.84
CA ILE A 157 16.00 -33.74 2.34
C ILE A 157 16.07 -33.66 0.82
N THR A 158 17.21 -34.07 0.27
CA THR A 158 17.39 -34.21 -1.17
C THR A 158 17.26 -35.66 -1.57
N LEU A 159 16.40 -35.94 -2.54
CA LEU A 159 16.04 -37.28 -3.00
C LEU A 159 16.43 -37.43 -4.47
N THR A 160 16.95 -38.59 -4.86
CA THR A 160 17.22 -38.92 -6.26
C THR A 160 16.31 -40.04 -6.75
N CYS A 161 15.85 -39.90 -7.98
CA CYS A 161 15.01 -40.87 -8.68
C CYS A 161 15.47 -40.97 -10.14
N GLY A 162 16.35 -41.93 -10.44
CA GLY A 162 17.10 -41.91 -11.71
C GLY A 162 18.01 -40.68 -11.74
N ASP A 163 17.98 -39.93 -12.85
CA ASP A 163 18.82 -38.73 -13.04
C ASP A 163 18.23 -37.45 -12.44
N ALA A 164 17.02 -37.52 -11.87
CA ALA A 164 16.35 -36.34 -11.34
C ALA A 164 16.52 -36.21 -9.82
N VAL A 165 16.57 -34.95 -9.40
CA VAL A 165 16.71 -34.53 -8.01
C VAL A 165 15.41 -33.88 -7.56
N PHE A 166 14.93 -34.29 -6.40
CA PHE A 166 13.80 -33.72 -5.70
C PHE A 166 14.25 -33.16 -4.35
N GLU A 167 13.55 -32.15 -3.86
CA GLU A 167 13.82 -31.52 -2.58
C GLU A 167 12.53 -31.43 -1.76
N THR A 168 12.61 -31.73 -0.48
CA THR A 168 11.58 -31.39 0.49
C THR A 168 12.20 -30.68 1.70
N LYS A 169 11.47 -29.71 2.24
CA LYS A 169 11.90 -28.84 3.33
C LYS A 169 10.86 -28.85 4.43
N GLY A 170 11.32 -28.92 5.66
CA GLY A 170 10.47 -28.80 6.83
C GLY A 170 11.21 -28.15 7.98
N SER A 171 10.44 -27.69 8.97
CA SER A 171 11.00 -26.97 10.10
C SER A 171 10.21 -27.24 11.38
N ILE A 172 10.92 -27.24 12.50
CA ILE A 172 10.30 -27.37 13.83
C ILE A 172 10.75 -26.19 14.68
N ILE A 173 9.80 -25.48 15.29
CA ILE A 173 10.10 -24.41 16.25
C ILE A 173 10.69 -25.05 17.51
N LYS A 174 11.97 -24.77 17.76
CA LYS A 174 12.68 -25.13 18.99
C LYS A 174 12.46 -24.08 20.08
N GLN A 175 12.43 -22.80 19.69
CA GLN A 175 12.08 -21.68 20.55
C GLN A 175 11.18 -20.71 19.78
N ALA A 176 9.97 -20.47 20.28
CA ALA A 176 9.01 -19.58 19.61
C ALA A 176 9.50 -18.13 19.56
N GLY A 177 10.21 -17.66 20.59
CA GLY A 177 10.72 -16.29 20.67
C GLY A 177 9.59 -15.26 20.53
N TRP A 178 9.78 -14.26 19.68
CA TRP A 178 8.80 -13.24 19.36
C TRP A 178 7.47 -13.77 18.82
N ARG A 179 7.42 -14.93 18.17
CA ARG A 179 6.17 -15.51 17.64
C ARG A 179 5.16 -15.85 18.74
N ALA A 180 5.63 -16.07 19.97
CA ALA A 180 4.77 -16.36 21.10
C ALA A 180 3.97 -15.14 21.59
N VAL A 181 4.26 -13.91 21.13
CA VAL A 181 3.45 -12.72 21.46
C VAL A 181 2.02 -12.86 20.96
N PHE A 182 1.85 -13.33 19.71
CA PHE A 182 0.53 -13.55 19.09
C PHE A 182 0.16 -15.04 18.98
N ASN A 183 0.94 -15.93 19.61
CA ASN A 183 0.78 -17.39 19.50
C ASN A 183 0.74 -17.88 18.03
N GLU A 184 1.59 -17.33 17.16
CA GLU A 184 1.64 -17.75 15.77
C GLU A 184 2.18 -19.18 15.64
N THR A 185 1.40 -20.07 15.01
CA THR A 185 1.79 -21.46 14.70
C THR A 185 2.41 -21.58 13.30
N GLU A 186 3.13 -22.67 13.06
CA GLU A 186 3.81 -22.99 11.77
C GLU A 186 2.87 -23.03 10.55
N GLU A 187 1.54 -23.21 10.74
CA GLU A 187 0.57 -23.43 9.65
C GLU A 187 0.44 -22.26 8.64
N ASN A 188 1.07 -21.11 8.92
CA ASN A 188 1.00 -19.92 8.07
C ASN A 188 2.06 -19.86 6.95
N ASN A 189 2.96 -20.85 6.81
CA ASN A 189 3.92 -20.93 5.71
C ASN A 189 3.56 -22.09 4.76
N GLU A 190 2.96 -21.78 3.61
CA GLU A 190 2.53 -22.78 2.60
C GLU A 190 3.68 -23.64 2.05
N ASP A 191 4.94 -23.18 2.17
CA ASP A 191 6.13 -23.83 1.62
C ASP A 191 6.92 -24.70 2.62
N GLU A 192 6.62 -24.64 3.93
CA GLU A 192 7.27 -25.47 4.97
C GLU A 192 6.33 -26.60 5.40
N THR A 193 6.56 -27.82 4.91
CA THR A 193 5.88 -29.00 5.46
C THR A 193 6.42 -29.27 6.85
N GLY A 194 5.64 -29.03 7.91
CA GLY A 194 6.05 -29.04 9.32
C GLY A 194 7.11 -30.08 9.73
N ASN A 195 6.72 -31.13 10.45
CA ASN A 195 7.67 -32.13 10.92
C ASN A 195 7.94 -33.19 9.83
N LEU A 196 9.15 -33.20 9.27
CA LEU A 196 9.57 -34.21 8.30
C LEU A 196 9.95 -35.53 9.00
N PRO A 197 9.72 -36.69 8.35
CA PRO A 197 10.14 -37.97 8.90
C PRO A 197 11.67 -38.03 9.05
N ASN A 198 12.13 -38.75 10.06
CA ASN A 198 13.55 -38.98 10.25
C ASN A 198 14.02 -40.05 9.25
N VAL A 199 14.88 -39.67 8.31
CA VAL A 199 15.46 -40.54 7.28
C VAL A 199 16.99 -40.44 7.31
N GLN A 200 17.68 -41.44 6.76
CA GLN A 200 19.14 -41.48 6.70
C GLN A 200 19.66 -41.36 5.26
N GLU A 201 20.85 -40.79 5.10
CA GLU A 201 21.52 -40.77 3.80
C GLU A 201 21.74 -42.20 3.28
N GLY A 202 21.45 -42.40 2.00
CA GLY A 202 21.51 -43.71 1.35
C GLY A 202 20.26 -44.57 1.51
N GLU A 203 19.31 -44.19 2.37
CA GLU A 203 18.04 -44.90 2.55
C GLU A 203 17.22 -44.93 1.25
N GLN A 204 16.54 -46.04 0.99
CA GLN A 204 15.64 -46.21 -0.15
C GLN A 204 14.19 -46.15 0.34
N LEU A 205 13.42 -45.21 -0.19
CA LEU A 205 12.02 -44.99 0.16
C LEU A 205 11.12 -45.40 -1.00
N PRO A 206 10.02 -46.14 -0.75
CA PRO A 206 9.11 -46.56 -1.81
C PRO A 206 8.32 -45.38 -2.38
N VAL A 207 8.16 -45.33 -3.71
CA VAL A 207 7.27 -44.37 -4.38
C VAL A 207 5.85 -44.96 -4.40
N ILE A 208 4.95 -44.37 -3.61
CA ILE A 208 3.54 -44.81 -3.54
C ILE A 208 2.72 -44.22 -4.70
N ARG A 209 2.98 -42.96 -5.05
CA ARG A 209 2.28 -42.22 -6.10
C ARG A 209 3.23 -41.20 -6.72
N SER A 210 3.10 -41.01 -8.03
CA SER A 210 3.68 -39.88 -8.75
C SER A 210 2.59 -39.22 -9.59
N GLU A 211 2.58 -37.89 -9.63
CA GLU A 211 1.61 -37.12 -10.40
C GLU A 211 2.32 -36.03 -11.18
N VAL A 212 1.88 -35.80 -12.42
CA VAL A 212 2.30 -34.65 -13.20
C VAL A 212 1.39 -33.49 -12.84
N MET A 213 1.94 -32.47 -12.19
CA MET A 213 1.17 -31.27 -11.87
C MET A 213 1.18 -30.30 -13.03
N GLU A 214 0.02 -30.12 -13.67
CA GLU A 214 -0.18 -29.04 -14.63
C GLU A 214 -0.35 -27.71 -13.87
N LYS A 215 0.60 -26.80 -14.04
CA LYS A 215 0.55 -25.45 -13.46
C LYS A 215 0.42 -24.42 -14.57
N GLN A 216 -0.37 -23.39 -14.31
CA GLN A 216 -0.47 -22.21 -15.17
C GLN A 216 0.07 -20.98 -14.44
N THR A 217 0.77 -20.12 -15.17
CA THR A 217 1.16 -18.80 -14.65
C THR A 217 -0.10 -17.98 -14.39
N LYS A 218 -0.13 -17.27 -13.26
CA LYS A 218 -1.22 -16.35 -12.94
C LYS A 218 -0.79 -14.93 -13.31
N PRO A 219 -1.69 -14.08 -13.81
CA PRO A 219 -1.39 -12.66 -13.96
C PRO A 219 -1.03 -12.05 -12.59
N LYS A 220 -0.27 -10.95 -12.61
CA LYS A 220 0.03 -10.19 -11.38
C LYS A 220 -1.29 -9.80 -10.70
N ALA A 221 -1.36 -10.00 -9.38
CA ALA A 221 -2.51 -9.57 -8.61
C ALA A 221 -2.66 -8.04 -8.68
N LEU A 222 -3.90 -7.57 -8.70
CA LEU A 222 -4.18 -6.14 -8.56
C LEU A 222 -3.69 -5.63 -7.21
N HIS A 223 -3.36 -4.34 -7.16
CA HIS A 223 -2.93 -3.74 -5.91
C HIS A 223 -4.04 -3.76 -4.86
N THR A 224 -3.68 -4.03 -3.61
CA THR A 224 -4.46 -3.62 -2.43
C THR A 224 -3.87 -2.30 -1.94
N GLU A 225 -4.47 -1.66 -0.92
CA GLU A 225 -3.79 -0.50 -0.31
C GLU A 225 -2.44 -0.89 0.30
N ALA A 226 -2.31 -2.06 0.93
CA ALA A 226 -1.02 -2.54 1.45
C ALA A 226 0.04 -2.71 0.35
N SER A 227 -0.32 -3.32 -0.78
CA SER A 227 0.65 -3.52 -1.87
C SER A 227 0.91 -2.24 -2.67
N LEU A 228 -0.04 -1.30 -2.73
CA LEU A 228 0.18 0.03 -3.29
C LEU A 228 1.10 0.87 -2.40
N LEU A 229 0.88 0.88 -1.08
CA LEU A 229 1.80 1.52 -0.12
C LEU A 229 3.22 0.96 -0.22
N SER A 230 3.34 -0.37 -0.38
CA SER A 230 4.63 -1.02 -0.60
C SER A 230 5.29 -0.56 -1.90
N ALA A 231 4.51 -0.45 -2.99
CA ALA A 231 5.00 0.05 -4.26
C ALA A 231 5.44 1.53 -4.17
N MET A 232 4.68 2.38 -3.48
CA MET A 232 5.05 3.78 -3.24
C MET A 232 6.34 3.90 -2.43
N GLU A 233 6.47 3.12 -1.34
CA GLU A 233 7.66 3.07 -0.49
C GLU A 233 8.91 2.60 -1.25
N SER A 234 8.77 1.60 -2.13
CA SER A 234 9.90 1.02 -2.85
C SER A 234 10.09 1.54 -4.28
N ALA A 235 9.34 2.55 -4.70
CA ALA A 235 9.32 3.04 -6.08
C ALA A 235 10.72 3.43 -6.59
N GLY A 236 11.57 3.97 -5.70
CA GLY A 236 12.94 4.35 -6.04
C GLY A 236 13.85 3.17 -6.43
N LYS A 237 13.52 1.91 -6.10
CA LYS A 237 14.38 0.75 -6.38
C LYS A 237 14.63 0.51 -7.87
N GLU A 238 13.70 0.96 -8.72
CA GLU A 238 13.78 0.80 -10.17
C GLU A 238 14.51 1.98 -10.85
N VAL A 239 14.91 3.01 -10.09
CA VAL A 239 15.68 4.14 -10.60
C VAL A 239 17.12 3.70 -10.88
N GLU A 240 17.57 3.91 -12.13
CA GLU A 240 18.89 3.48 -12.60
C GLU A 240 20.04 4.31 -11.99
N ASN A 241 19.83 5.61 -11.78
CA ASN A 241 20.84 6.49 -11.20
C ASN A 241 21.00 6.24 -9.69
N GLU A 242 22.23 5.96 -9.25
CA GLU A 242 22.50 5.62 -7.86
C GLU A 242 22.19 6.76 -6.88
N GLU A 243 22.56 8.01 -7.20
CA GLU A 243 22.33 9.15 -6.31
C GLU A 243 20.82 9.41 -6.13
N GLU A 244 20.06 9.36 -7.23
CA GLU A 244 18.60 9.52 -7.22
C GLU A 244 17.92 8.37 -6.46
N ARG A 245 18.38 7.13 -6.67
CA ARG A 245 17.89 5.96 -5.94
C ARG A 245 18.15 6.07 -4.44
N VAL A 246 19.34 6.53 -4.05
CA VAL A 246 19.70 6.76 -2.64
C VAL A 246 18.83 7.85 -2.03
N ALA A 247 18.59 8.96 -2.75
CA ALA A 247 17.72 10.03 -2.28
C ALA A 247 16.28 9.57 -2.05
N MET A 248 15.79 8.60 -2.83
CA MET A 248 14.45 8.02 -2.68
C MET A 248 14.37 6.86 -1.68
N LYS A 249 15.49 6.41 -1.10
CA LYS A 249 15.53 5.16 -0.33
C LYS A 249 14.60 5.17 0.88
N GLU A 250 14.49 6.31 1.57
CA GLU A 250 13.68 6.48 2.77
C GLU A 250 12.27 7.05 2.45
N SER A 251 12.16 7.85 1.37
CA SER A 251 10.93 8.58 1.03
C SER A 251 10.08 7.90 -0.04
N GLY A 252 10.64 7.10 -0.95
CA GLY A 252 9.91 6.55 -2.09
C GLY A 252 9.13 7.63 -2.86
N ILE A 253 7.90 7.33 -3.27
CA ILE A 253 6.94 8.36 -3.74
C ILE A 253 6.10 8.84 -2.57
N GLY A 254 6.37 10.07 -2.14
CA GLY A 254 5.68 10.73 -1.03
C GLY A 254 6.07 10.19 0.34
N THR A 255 6.05 11.04 1.35
CA THR A 255 6.44 10.67 2.72
C THR A 255 5.39 9.76 3.40
N PRO A 256 5.75 8.99 4.44
CA PRO A 256 4.79 8.18 5.20
C PRO A 256 3.52 8.95 5.60
N ALA A 257 3.65 10.24 5.94
CA ALA A 257 2.54 11.10 6.34
C ALA A 257 1.56 11.47 5.20
N THR A 258 1.97 11.39 3.93
CA THR A 258 1.20 11.90 2.79
C THR A 258 0.63 10.80 1.88
N ARG A 259 1.22 9.59 1.90
CA ARG A 259 0.78 8.45 1.04
C ARG A 259 -0.71 8.13 1.20
N ALA A 260 -1.21 8.08 2.43
CA ALA A 260 -2.63 7.82 2.69
C ALA A 260 -3.55 8.88 2.04
N ALA A 261 -3.21 10.16 2.19
CA ALA A 261 -3.98 11.25 1.61
C ALA A 261 -3.94 11.26 0.07
N ILE A 262 -2.82 10.84 -0.53
CA ILE A 262 -2.70 10.65 -1.98
C ILE A 262 -3.67 9.55 -2.44
N ILE A 263 -3.69 8.41 -1.76
CA ILE A 263 -4.61 7.30 -2.07
C ILE A 263 -6.07 7.75 -1.94
N GLU A 264 -6.44 8.47 -0.87
CA GLU A 264 -7.78 9.03 -0.71
C GLU A 264 -8.13 10.07 -1.77
N THR A 265 -7.15 10.84 -2.26
CA THR A 265 -7.35 11.77 -3.39
C THR A 265 -7.69 11.01 -4.67
N LEU A 266 -7.09 9.84 -4.93
CA LEU A 266 -7.40 9.02 -6.09
C LEU A 266 -8.84 8.48 -6.02
N PHE A 267 -9.32 8.10 -4.83
CA PHE A 267 -10.73 7.72 -4.62
C PHE A 267 -11.67 8.91 -4.79
N ALA A 268 -11.40 10.04 -4.13
CA ALA A 268 -12.25 11.23 -4.16
C ALA A 268 -12.38 11.81 -5.58
N ARG A 269 -11.35 11.62 -6.43
CA ARG A 269 -11.37 12.02 -7.84
C ARG A 269 -11.97 10.97 -8.77
N ASP A 270 -12.42 9.82 -8.25
CA ASP A 270 -12.97 8.71 -9.02
C ASP A 270 -11.98 8.18 -10.07
N TYR A 271 -10.69 8.09 -9.72
CA TYR A 271 -9.67 7.47 -10.58
C TYR A 271 -9.50 5.99 -10.28
N ILE A 272 -9.72 5.58 -9.03
CA ILE A 272 -9.70 4.19 -8.59
C ILE A 272 -10.92 3.93 -7.70
N ARG A 273 -11.30 2.67 -7.58
CA ARG A 273 -12.35 2.19 -6.67
C ARG A 273 -11.90 0.94 -5.93
N ARG A 274 -12.48 0.70 -4.75
CA ARG A 274 -12.28 -0.54 -3.99
C ARG A 274 -13.24 -1.61 -4.50
N GLU A 275 -12.70 -2.71 -5.02
CA GLU A 275 -13.46 -3.93 -5.30
C GLU A 275 -12.97 -5.04 -4.37
N LYS A 276 -13.74 -5.30 -3.31
CA LYS A 276 -13.28 -6.09 -2.17
C LYS A 276 -12.00 -5.46 -1.58
N LYS A 277 -10.88 -6.19 -1.59
CA LYS A 277 -9.56 -5.69 -1.13
C LYS A 277 -8.73 -5.06 -2.26
N SER A 278 -9.14 -5.23 -3.52
CA SER A 278 -8.39 -4.78 -4.69
C SER A 278 -8.73 -3.34 -5.07
N LEU A 279 -7.73 -2.63 -5.57
CA LEU A 279 -7.83 -1.30 -6.15
C LEU A 279 -7.94 -1.44 -7.66
N VAL A 280 -9.07 -1.00 -8.21
CA VAL A 280 -9.37 -1.12 -9.63
C VAL A 280 -9.45 0.28 -10.24
N PRO A 281 -8.71 0.56 -11.32
CA PRO A 281 -8.86 1.80 -12.08
C PRO A 281 -10.27 1.95 -12.62
N THR A 282 -10.82 3.16 -12.57
CA THR A 282 -12.07 3.49 -13.29
C THR A 282 -11.76 3.86 -14.74
N ASP A 283 -12.77 3.93 -15.60
CA ASP A 283 -12.60 4.41 -16.99
C ASP A 283 -12.00 5.83 -17.01
N LYS A 284 -12.37 6.66 -16.03
CA LYS A 284 -11.83 8.00 -15.84
C LYS A 284 -10.36 7.95 -15.43
N GLY A 285 -9.99 7.08 -14.50
CA GLY A 285 -8.60 6.87 -14.08
C GLY A 285 -7.73 6.38 -15.23
N LEU A 286 -8.21 5.41 -16.01
CA LEU A 286 -7.53 4.91 -17.21
C LEU A 286 -7.36 5.99 -18.27
N SER A 287 -8.39 6.82 -18.50
CA SER A 287 -8.31 7.94 -19.44
C SER A 287 -7.23 8.96 -19.01
N VAL A 288 -7.14 9.27 -17.70
CA VAL A 288 -6.09 10.16 -17.18
C VAL A 288 -4.71 9.51 -17.31
N TYR A 289 -4.59 8.23 -16.98
CA TYR A 289 -3.35 7.47 -17.14
C TYR A 289 -2.86 7.49 -18.59
N ASP A 290 -3.71 7.19 -19.57
CA ASP A 290 -3.32 7.19 -21.00
C ASP A 290 -2.87 8.58 -21.49
N ILE A 291 -3.36 9.65 -20.88
CA ILE A 291 -2.90 11.02 -21.20
C ILE A 291 -1.49 11.28 -20.66
N VAL A 292 -1.13 10.74 -19.49
CA VAL A 292 0.10 11.15 -18.77
C VAL A 292 1.20 10.09 -18.74
N LYS A 293 0.91 8.81 -18.98
CA LYS A 293 1.84 7.68 -18.77
C LYS A 293 3.17 7.79 -19.53
N ASP A 294 3.14 8.39 -20.73
CA ASP A 294 4.33 8.56 -21.58
C ASP A 294 5.02 9.91 -21.37
N LYS A 295 4.57 10.70 -20.38
CA LYS A 295 5.11 12.02 -20.04
C LYS A 295 5.97 11.94 -18.79
N ARG A 296 6.97 12.81 -18.72
CA ARG A 296 7.91 12.89 -17.58
C ARG A 296 7.22 13.05 -16.22
N ILE A 297 6.04 13.65 -16.16
CA ILE A 297 5.30 13.86 -14.90
C ILE A 297 4.84 12.55 -14.24
N ALA A 298 4.76 11.46 -15.02
CA ALA A 298 4.41 10.13 -14.53
C ALA A 298 5.65 9.25 -14.27
N ASP A 299 6.85 9.77 -14.51
CA ASP A 299 8.11 9.03 -14.33
C ASP A 299 8.59 9.11 -12.88
N VAL A 300 8.81 7.95 -12.26
CA VAL A 300 9.33 7.83 -10.90
C VAL A 300 10.73 8.42 -10.78
N ALA A 301 11.57 8.31 -11.82
CA ALA A 301 12.92 8.87 -11.82
C ALA A 301 12.89 10.41 -11.66
N MET A 302 11.87 11.07 -12.21
CA MET A 302 11.70 12.52 -12.01
C MET A 302 11.44 12.87 -10.54
N THR A 303 10.72 12.02 -9.79
CA THR A 303 10.56 12.19 -8.35
C THR A 303 11.91 12.06 -7.64
N GLY A 304 12.73 11.07 -8.02
CA GLY A 304 14.07 10.90 -7.44
C GLY A 304 15.02 12.07 -7.72
N GLN A 305 14.93 12.66 -8.91
CA GLN A 305 15.66 13.90 -9.23
C GLN A 305 15.27 15.05 -8.31
N TRP A 306 13.98 15.19 -8.01
CA TRP A 306 13.49 16.24 -7.11
C TRP A 306 13.91 16.00 -5.67
N GLU A 307 13.78 14.77 -5.16
CA GLU A 307 14.24 14.42 -3.81
C GLU A 307 15.75 14.64 -3.65
N ASN A 308 16.57 14.28 -4.65
CA ASN A 308 18.01 14.55 -4.63
C ASN A 308 18.31 16.06 -4.65
N ALA A 309 17.60 16.83 -5.47
CA ALA A 309 17.75 18.29 -5.51
C ALA A 309 17.37 18.94 -4.16
N LEU A 310 16.29 18.48 -3.51
CA LEU A 310 15.87 18.95 -2.19
C LEU A 310 16.91 18.59 -1.12
N ALA A 311 17.48 17.38 -1.15
CA ALA A 311 18.56 16.99 -0.25
C ALA A 311 19.82 17.85 -0.44
N LYS A 312 20.19 18.16 -1.69
CA LYS A 312 21.31 19.07 -2.01
C LYS A 312 21.04 20.51 -1.54
N ILE A 313 19.79 20.95 -1.52
CA ILE A 313 19.41 22.25 -0.93
C ILE A 313 19.59 22.21 0.59
N GLU A 314 19.14 21.14 1.25
CA GLU A 314 19.29 20.96 2.70
C GLU A 314 20.76 20.91 3.13
N SER A 315 21.63 20.25 2.36
CA SER A 315 23.07 20.20 2.63
C SER A 315 23.83 21.48 2.23
N GLY A 316 23.17 22.42 1.54
CA GLY A 316 23.78 23.65 1.03
C GLY A 316 24.59 23.50 -0.26
N GLU A 317 24.51 22.35 -0.92
CA GLU A 317 25.17 22.06 -2.21
C GLU A 317 24.45 22.65 -3.42
N MET A 318 23.15 22.98 -3.30
CA MET A 318 22.36 23.60 -4.37
C MET A 318 21.61 24.84 -3.88
N ASP A 319 21.57 25.89 -4.71
CA ASP A 319 20.78 27.08 -4.44
C ASP A 319 19.30 26.86 -4.74
N THR A 320 18.45 27.39 -3.86
CA THR A 320 16.99 27.31 -3.97
C THR A 320 16.46 27.95 -5.26
N ASN A 321 17.08 29.01 -5.77
CA ASN A 321 16.62 29.65 -7.01
C ASN A 321 16.89 28.79 -8.23
N THR A 322 17.98 28.03 -8.24
CA THR A 322 18.29 27.09 -9.33
C THR A 322 17.19 26.04 -9.45
N PHE A 323 16.80 25.42 -8.34
CA PHE A 323 15.71 24.44 -8.34
C PHE A 323 14.40 25.08 -8.80
N ARG A 324 14.04 26.24 -8.23
CA ARG A 324 12.82 26.96 -8.62
C ARG A 324 12.76 27.27 -10.11
N GLN A 325 13.83 27.79 -10.70
CA GLN A 325 13.87 28.12 -12.13
C GLN A 325 13.68 26.86 -12.99
N ALA A 326 14.32 25.74 -12.61
CA ALA A 326 14.12 24.47 -13.30
C ALA A 326 12.66 23.99 -13.22
N THR A 327 12.01 24.13 -12.05
CA THR A 327 10.58 23.80 -11.88
C THR A 327 9.68 24.70 -12.74
N GLU A 328 9.95 26.01 -12.81
CA GLU A 328 9.19 26.94 -13.65
C GLU A 328 9.31 26.60 -15.15
N VAL A 329 10.51 26.27 -15.61
CA VAL A 329 10.75 25.82 -17.01
C VAL A 329 9.98 24.53 -17.29
N TYR A 330 10.11 23.53 -16.42
CA TYR A 330 9.41 22.26 -16.58
C TYR A 330 7.89 22.43 -16.58
N THR A 331 7.35 23.27 -15.68
CA THR A 331 5.91 23.58 -15.59
C THR A 331 5.37 24.14 -16.91
N ARG A 332 6.14 25.03 -17.56
CA ARG A 332 5.76 25.56 -18.89
C ARG A 332 5.77 24.45 -19.95
N GLN A 333 6.80 23.62 -19.98
CA GLN A 333 6.92 22.51 -20.93
C GLN A 333 5.75 21.53 -20.82
N ILE A 334 5.50 20.99 -19.62
CA ILE A 334 4.43 20.02 -19.41
C ILE A 334 3.04 20.62 -19.67
N THR A 335 2.84 21.91 -19.39
CA THR A 335 1.59 22.61 -19.72
C THR A 335 1.38 22.66 -21.23
N THR A 336 2.40 23.01 -22.01
CA THR A 336 2.32 23.00 -23.47
C THR A 336 2.07 21.60 -24.02
N GLU A 337 2.75 20.58 -23.50
CA GLU A 337 2.54 19.18 -23.91
C GLU A 337 1.10 18.71 -23.65
N LEU A 338 0.54 19.04 -22.49
CA LEU A 338 -0.83 18.68 -22.12
C LEU A 338 -1.87 19.43 -22.95
N LEU A 339 -1.66 20.72 -23.25
CA LEU A 339 -2.54 21.50 -24.12
C LEU A 339 -2.58 20.96 -25.56
N ASN A 340 -1.47 20.39 -26.03
CA ASN A 340 -1.37 19.78 -27.35
C ASN A 340 -1.86 18.31 -27.38
N THR A 341 -2.20 17.73 -26.23
CA THR A 341 -2.70 16.34 -26.18
C THR A 341 -4.17 16.29 -26.56
N SER A 342 -4.52 15.48 -27.56
CA SER A 342 -5.91 15.19 -27.90
C SER A 342 -6.54 14.25 -26.88
N VAL A 343 -7.54 14.73 -26.14
CA VAL A 343 -8.31 13.89 -25.22
C VAL A 343 -9.47 13.26 -25.99
N THR A 344 -9.34 12.00 -26.39
CA THR A 344 -10.45 11.18 -26.86
C THR A 344 -11.30 10.76 -25.67
N VAL A 345 -12.34 11.53 -25.36
CA VAL A 345 -13.40 11.09 -24.44
C VAL A 345 -14.23 10.05 -25.20
N ALA A 346 -14.38 8.84 -24.65
CA ALA A 346 -15.13 7.75 -25.29
C ALA A 346 -16.52 8.24 -25.76
N ASP A 347 -16.72 8.15 -27.07
CA ASP A 347 -17.64 8.95 -27.86
C ASP A 347 -19.03 8.29 -27.99
N ASN A 348 -19.58 7.78 -26.88
CA ASN A 348 -20.75 6.90 -26.96
C ASN A 348 -22.11 7.62 -27.10
N ASN A 349 -22.16 8.96 -27.01
CA ASN A 349 -23.42 9.73 -27.08
C ASN A 349 -23.30 11.05 -27.85
N ALA A 350 -22.39 11.18 -28.84
CA ALA A 350 -22.22 12.43 -29.55
C ALA A 350 -23.39 12.74 -30.52
N CYS A 351 -24.16 13.80 -30.25
CA CYS A 351 -25.18 14.32 -31.17
C CYS A 351 -24.65 15.51 -32.00
N ALA A 352 -25.25 15.77 -33.16
CA ALA A 352 -24.90 16.95 -33.96
C ALA A 352 -25.16 18.25 -33.17
N CYS A 353 -24.25 19.22 -33.29
CA CYS A 353 -24.39 20.51 -32.62
C CYS A 353 -25.51 21.34 -33.26
N PRO A 354 -26.60 21.68 -32.54
CA PRO A 354 -27.68 22.50 -33.11
C PRO A 354 -27.25 23.94 -33.42
N LYS A 355 -26.19 24.45 -32.75
CA LYS A 355 -25.71 25.83 -32.90
C LYS A 355 -24.89 26.06 -34.16
N CYS A 356 -23.85 25.24 -34.40
CA CYS A 356 -22.98 25.41 -35.57
C CYS A 356 -23.25 24.41 -36.71
N LYS A 357 -23.99 23.33 -36.45
CA LYS A 357 -24.30 22.23 -37.41
C LYS A 357 -23.09 21.49 -38.00
N SER A 358 -21.88 22.01 -37.84
CA SER A 358 -20.61 21.44 -38.32
C SER A 358 -19.87 20.62 -37.25
N GLY A 359 -20.19 20.82 -35.97
CA GLY A 359 -19.56 20.13 -34.84
C GLY A 359 -20.46 19.10 -34.19
N LYS A 360 -19.89 18.30 -33.30
CA LYS A 360 -20.59 17.35 -32.43
C LYS A 360 -20.58 17.85 -30.98
N VAL A 361 -21.64 17.56 -30.23
CA VAL A 361 -21.69 17.83 -28.79
C VAL A 361 -21.07 16.67 -28.05
N ILE A 362 -20.04 16.98 -27.27
CA ILE A 362 -19.30 16.03 -26.43
C ILE A 362 -19.78 16.17 -24.99
N PHE A 363 -20.06 15.04 -24.36
CA PHE A 363 -20.62 14.94 -23.02
C PHE A 363 -19.50 14.71 -22.00
N TYR A 364 -19.35 15.64 -21.07
CA TYR A 364 -18.44 15.58 -19.93
C TYR A 364 -19.25 15.41 -18.64
N PRO A 365 -18.64 14.97 -17.52
CA PRO A 365 -19.36 14.78 -16.25
C PRO A 365 -20.09 16.02 -15.71
N LYS A 366 -19.68 17.23 -16.07
CA LYS A 366 -20.31 18.49 -15.61
C LYS A 366 -20.99 19.29 -16.71
N VAL A 367 -20.58 19.11 -17.96
CA VAL A 367 -21.02 19.91 -19.10
C VAL A 367 -21.15 19.08 -20.36
N ALA A 368 -22.01 19.46 -21.28
CA ALA A 368 -21.97 19.03 -22.67
C ALA A 368 -21.58 20.24 -23.54
N LYS A 369 -20.56 20.13 -24.39
CA LYS A 369 -20.11 21.26 -25.23
C LYS A 369 -19.79 20.84 -26.66
N CYS A 370 -19.91 21.77 -27.61
CA CYS A 370 -19.50 21.51 -28.99
C CYS A 370 -17.98 21.30 -29.08
N ASN A 371 -17.55 20.38 -29.96
CA ASN A 371 -16.15 20.15 -30.27
C ASN A 371 -15.56 21.14 -31.28
N ASN A 372 -16.40 21.93 -31.96
CA ASN A 372 -15.93 23.03 -32.82
C ASN A 372 -15.49 24.19 -31.92
N ALA A 373 -14.21 24.56 -31.99
CA ALA A 373 -13.61 25.62 -31.18
C ALA A 373 -14.28 26.99 -31.38
N ASP A 374 -14.83 27.25 -32.57
CA ASP A 374 -15.55 28.48 -32.90
C ASP A 374 -17.02 28.46 -32.44
N CYS A 375 -17.47 27.37 -31.82
CA CYS A 375 -18.85 27.19 -31.38
C CYS A 375 -18.97 27.23 -29.86
N ALA A 376 -19.53 28.32 -29.35
CA ALA A 376 -19.76 28.54 -27.91
C ALA A 376 -20.94 27.73 -27.31
N LEU A 377 -21.35 26.61 -27.89
CA LEU A 377 -22.42 25.79 -27.32
C LEU A 377 -21.90 25.03 -26.10
N MET A 378 -22.47 25.31 -24.93
CA MET A 378 -22.19 24.63 -23.66
C MET A 378 -23.49 24.50 -22.85
N VAL A 379 -23.74 23.31 -22.30
CA VAL A 379 -24.89 22.99 -21.43
C VAL A 379 -24.36 22.40 -20.14
N PHE A 380 -24.62 23.03 -19.00
CA PHE A 380 -24.29 22.46 -17.70
C PHE A 380 -25.28 21.35 -17.32
N ARG A 381 -24.77 20.24 -16.78
CA ARG A 381 -25.61 19.14 -16.29
C ARG A 381 -26.43 19.53 -15.07
N SER A 382 -25.85 20.34 -14.20
CA SER A 382 -26.52 20.89 -13.02
C SER A 382 -27.44 22.03 -13.44
N GLN A 383 -28.74 21.84 -13.28
CA GLN A 383 -29.77 22.85 -13.52
C GLN A 383 -30.66 22.94 -12.26
N GLY A 384 -30.30 23.86 -11.35
CA GLY A 384 -30.88 23.90 -10.00
C GLY A 384 -30.47 22.68 -9.17
N GLU A 385 -31.42 22.03 -8.51
CA GLU A 385 -31.20 20.81 -7.70
C GLU A 385 -31.19 19.51 -8.53
N LYS A 386 -31.20 19.61 -9.87
CA LYS A 386 -31.31 18.44 -10.76
C LYS A 386 -30.06 18.30 -11.63
N GLU A 387 -29.58 17.06 -11.76
CA GLU A 387 -28.59 16.69 -12.75
C GLU A 387 -29.26 16.06 -13.98
N LEU A 388 -28.91 16.58 -15.16
CA LEU A 388 -29.40 16.08 -16.44
C LEU A 388 -28.56 14.88 -16.93
N THR A 389 -29.26 13.84 -17.38
CA THR A 389 -28.64 12.68 -18.05
C THR A 389 -28.24 13.02 -19.49
N ASP A 390 -27.35 12.22 -20.09
CA ASP A 390 -26.95 12.37 -21.51
C ASP A 390 -28.17 12.42 -22.42
N LYS A 391 -29.11 11.50 -22.20
CA LYS A 391 -30.36 11.42 -22.97
C LYS A 391 -31.19 12.69 -22.85
N GLN A 392 -31.32 13.26 -21.65
CA GLN A 392 -32.08 14.49 -21.44
C GLN A 392 -31.43 15.70 -22.12
N ILE A 393 -30.11 15.77 -22.13
CA ILE A 393 -29.36 16.81 -22.84
C ILE A 393 -29.46 16.61 -24.35
N THR A 394 -29.35 15.38 -24.85
CA THR A 394 -29.54 15.06 -26.27
C THR A 394 -30.95 15.41 -26.73
N ASP A 395 -31.99 15.06 -25.97
CA ASP A 395 -33.38 15.40 -26.28
C ASP A 395 -33.58 16.92 -26.30
N LEU A 396 -32.98 17.65 -25.34
CA LEU A 396 -33.03 19.11 -25.27
C LEU A 396 -32.38 19.76 -26.51
N LEU A 397 -31.24 19.24 -26.94
CA LEU A 397 -30.46 19.76 -28.07
C LEU A 397 -31.06 19.39 -29.44
N THR A 398 -31.73 18.25 -29.55
CA THR A 398 -32.27 17.75 -30.83
C THR A 398 -33.73 18.10 -31.06
N THR A 399 -34.55 18.14 -30.01
CA THR A 399 -36.01 18.35 -30.15
C THR A 399 -36.50 19.72 -29.70
N GLY A 400 -35.67 20.49 -28.99
CA GLY A 400 -36.05 21.78 -28.41
C GLY A 400 -37.20 21.71 -27.39
N LYS A 401 -37.62 20.50 -26.98
CA LYS A 401 -38.72 20.32 -26.03
C LYS A 401 -38.25 20.58 -24.61
N ARG A 402 -38.98 21.46 -23.91
CA ARG A 402 -38.86 21.67 -22.45
C ARG A 402 -39.07 20.34 -21.73
N LEU A 403 -38.10 19.92 -20.92
CA LEU A 403 -38.24 18.79 -20.00
C LEU A 403 -39.37 19.08 -19.00
N LEU A 404 -40.54 18.49 -19.23
CA LEU A 404 -41.63 18.47 -18.25
C LEU A 404 -41.42 17.26 -17.34
N SER A 405 -40.98 17.49 -16.09
CA SER A 405 -40.96 16.43 -15.10
C SER A 405 -42.40 16.03 -14.74
N ARG A 406 -42.77 14.77 -15.00
CA ARG A 406 -43.93 14.16 -14.34
C ARG A 406 -43.60 13.94 -12.87
N GLY A 407 -44.36 14.59 -12.00
CA GLY A 407 -44.37 14.33 -10.56
C GLY A 407 -43.67 15.40 -9.73
N SER A 408 -44.40 16.48 -9.40
CA SER A 408 -44.46 17.18 -8.11
C SER A 408 -45.04 18.59 -8.30
N LYS A 409 -46.01 18.96 -7.46
CA LYS A 409 -46.63 20.29 -7.43
C LYS A 409 -45.61 21.31 -6.88
N ALA A 410 -44.75 21.85 -7.74
CA ALA A 410 -43.99 23.07 -7.47
C ALA A 410 -43.56 23.72 -8.79
N ARG A 411 -43.72 25.05 -8.89
CA ARG A 411 -43.36 25.99 -9.97
C ARG A 411 -42.81 25.39 -11.29
N ARG A 412 -43.53 25.64 -12.39
CA ARG A 412 -43.05 25.47 -13.77
C ARG A 412 -41.76 26.31 -13.99
N ALA A 413 -40.59 25.71 -13.84
CA ALA A 413 -39.34 26.27 -14.33
C ALA A 413 -39.18 25.90 -15.80
N SER A 414 -39.18 26.90 -16.67
CA SER A 414 -38.92 26.74 -18.10
C SER A 414 -37.41 26.67 -18.37
N LEU A 415 -36.93 25.53 -18.85
CA LEU A 415 -35.60 25.41 -19.44
C LEU A 415 -35.67 25.86 -20.91
N SER A 416 -35.11 27.02 -21.23
CA SER A 416 -34.84 27.42 -22.62
C SER A 416 -33.33 27.42 -22.86
N MET A 417 -32.91 27.11 -24.08
CA MET A 417 -31.51 27.35 -24.46
C MET A 417 -31.18 28.83 -24.22
N PRO A 418 -30.03 29.16 -23.61
CA PRO A 418 -29.51 30.52 -23.68
C PRO A 418 -29.19 30.85 -25.16
N PRO A 419 -29.31 32.12 -25.57
CA PRO A 419 -29.08 32.55 -26.96
C PRO A 419 -27.68 32.18 -27.51
#